data_AF-A0A2K0W8P0-F1
#
_entry.id   AF-A0A2K0W8P0-F1
#
_cell.length_a   1.000
_cell.length_b   1.000
_cell.length_c   1.000
_cell.angle_alpha   90.00
_cell.angle_beta   90.00
_cell.angle_gamma   90.00
#
_symmetry.space_group_name_H-M   'P 1'
#
loop_
_entity.id
_entity.type
_entity.pdbx_description
1 polymer ?
#
loop_
_entity_poly.entity_id
_entity_poly.type
_entity_poly.pdbx_seq_one_letter_code
_entity_poly.pdbx_strand_id
1 'polypeptide(L)'
;MLCEEKSSIDIEKIAIKIITSHYLLLMDYFDGIIYAREFPLSRKTNFSTQETLNMEEQWSAIQLIRSSLSRYIQNVSLTMVQLRIPFEDPGSTDPAPNPLSSEFQQDFQYIYMQLRVLKTRADLLNESLTGLTGILGNKRSIREAKTVKTLTLVALIFIPLSFTSALFSMSDEFLPGRESFWVFWVVSLPLVIAVLALATILDFGYDDNGTWRPKTYLSILKEKCCSG
;
A
#
# COMPACT_ATOMS: atom_id res chain seq x y z
N MET A 1 -20.30 37.29 -50.27
CA MET A 1 -20.11 37.31 -48.80
C MET A 1 -20.57 36.00 -48.14
N LEU A 2 -21.72 35.42 -48.51
CA LEU A 2 -22.23 34.15 -47.94
C LEU A 2 -21.43 32.85 -48.27
N CYS A 3 -20.56 32.86 -49.29
CA CYS A 3 -19.75 31.67 -49.63
C CYS A 3 -18.48 31.53 -48.77
N GLU A 4 -17.91 32.64 -48.29
CA GLU A 4 -16.69 32.64 -47.48
C GLU A 4 -16.97 32.07 -46.07
N GLU A 5 -18.11 32.44 -45.49
CA GLU A 5 -18.53 32.04 -44.14
C GLU A 5 -18.88 30.54 -44.05
N LYS A 6 -19.50 29.98 -45.11
CA LYS A 6 -19.85 28.54 -45.15
C LYS A 6 -18.62 27.63 -45.23
N SER A 7 -17.59 28.05 -45.97
CA SER A 7 -16.30 27.34 -46.06
C SER A 7 -15.59 27.27 -44.71
N SER A 8 -15.58 28.39 -43.95
CA SER A 8 -14.97 28.45 -42.62
C SER A 8 -15.65 27.49 -41.62
N ILE A 9 -16.98 27.39 -41.67
CA ILE A 9 -17.77 26.52 -40.78
C ILE A 9 -17.48 25.02 -41.03
N ASP A 10 -17.24 24.63 -42.28
CA ASP A 10 -16.91 23.23 -42.62
C ASP A 10 -15.54 22.80 -42.09
N ILE A 11 -14.54 23.70 -42.12
CA ILE A 11 -13.19 23.43 -41.59
C ILE A 11 -13.22 23.25 -40.07
N GLU A 12 -13.95 24.11 -39.35
CA GLU A 12 -14.11 24.00 -37.90
C GLU A 12 -14.78 22.68 -37.49
N LYS A 13 -15.83 22.27 -38.21
CA LYS A 13 -16.52 20.99 -37.98
C LYS A 13 -15.59 19.80 -38.16
N ILE A 14 -14.76 19.80 -39.20
CA ILE A 14 -13.77 18.75 -39.43
C ILE A 14 -12.73 18.73 -38.30
N ALA A 15 -12.21 19.89 -37.91
CA ALA A 15 -11.23 20.00 -36.82
C ALA A 15 -11.79 19.46 -35.49
N ILE A 16 -13.01 19.84 -35.13
CA ILE A 16 -13.67 19.37 -33.89
C ILE A 16 -13.88 17.85 -33.93
N LYS A 17 -14.31 17.29 -35.07
CA LYS A 17 -14.45 15.84 -35.22
C LYS A 17 -13.12 15.09 -35.09
N ILE A 18 -12.03 15.64 -35.63
CA ILE A 18 -10.70 15.07 -35.48
C ILE A 18 -10.26 15.08 -34.02
N ILE A 19 -10.46 16.22 -33.33
CA ILE A 19 -10.11 16.38 -31.92
C ILE A 19 -10.92 15.41 -31.05
N THR A 20 -12.23 15.31 -31.29
CA THR A 20 -13.15 14.40 -30.60
C THR A 20 -12.72 12.94 -30.82
N SER A 21 -12.45 12.55 -32.07
CA SER A 21 -11.96 11.21 -32.42
C SER A 21 -10.66 10.86 -31.69
N HIS A 22 -9.73 11.82 -31.61
CA HIS A 22 -8.48 11.63 -30.87
C HIS A 22 -8.71 11.36 -29.39
N TYR A 23 -9.58 12.13 -28.74
CA TYR A 23 -9.90 11.92 -27.32
C TYR A 23 -10.66 10.61 -27.07
N LEU A 24 -11.54 10.19 -27.98
CA LEU A 24 -12.24 8.90 -27.88
C LEU A 24 -11.27 7.71 -27.98
N LEU A 25 -10.33 7.74 -28.94
CA LEU A 25 -9.32 6.70 -29.08
C LEU A 25 -8.39 6.65 -27.86
N LEU A 26 -8.06 7.81 -27.32
CA LEU A 26 -7.25 7.93 -26.11
C LEU A 26 -7.97 7.37 -24.88
N MET A 27 -9.28 7.59 -24.75
CA MET A 27 -10.09 6.97 -23.69
C MET A 27 -10.10 5.46 -23.80
N ASP A 28 -10.34 4.91 -24.99
CA ASP A 28 -10.38 3.46 -25.23
C ASP A 28 -9.02 2.81 -24.90
N TYR A 29 -7.92 3.48 -25.27
CA TYR A 29 -6.58 3.08 -24.88
C TYR A 29 -6.37 3.03 -23.35
N PHE A 30 -6.76 4.10 -22.64
CA PHE A 30 -6.62 4.14 -21.19
C PHE A 30 -7.55 3.14 -20.48
N ASP A 31 -8.75 2.93 -21.00
CA ASP A 31 -9.69 1.95 -20.47
C ASP A 31 -9.12 0.53 -20.61
N GLY A 32 -8.58 0.18 -21.79
CA GLY A 32 -7.90 -1.09 -22.01
C GLY A 32 -6.71 -1.32 -21.07
N ILE A 33 -5.88 -0.30 -20.83
CA ILE A 33 -4.75 -0.40 -19.89
C ILE A 33 -5.24 -0.55 -18.44
N ILE A 34 -6.29 0.19 -18.06
CA ILE A 34 -6.88 0.10 -16.72
C ILE A 34 -7.44 -1.30 -16.50
N TYR A 35 -8.20 -1.86 -17.45
CA TYR A 35 -8.72 -3.22 -17.36
C TYR A 35 -7.62 -4.29 -17.28
N ALA A 36 -6.57 -4.17 -18.10
CA ALA A 36 -5.46 -5.11 -18.08
C ALA A 36 -4.74 -5.14 -16.72
N ARG A 37 -4.72 -4.01 -16.01
CA ARG A 37 -4.11 -3.88 -14.68
C ARG A 37 -5.07 -4.16 -13.52
N GLU A 38 -6.37 -3.97 -13.70
CA GLU A 38 -7.40 -4.32 -12.72
C GLU A 38 -7.53 -5.84 -12.54
N PHE A 39 -7.41 -6.61 -13.63
CA PHE A 39 -7.52 -8.07 -13.62
C PHE A 39 -6.55 -8.79 -12.65
N PRO A 40 -5.22 -8.52 -12.65
CA PRO A 40 -4.29 -9.16 -11.72
C PRO A 40 -4.49 -8.71 -10.26
N LEU A 41 -4.98 -7.49 -10.02
CA LEU A 41 -5.27 -6.99 -8.67
C LEU A 41 -6.52 -7.65 -8.08
N SER A 42 -7.55 -7.89 -8.91
CA SER A 42 -8.79 -8.57 -8.50
C SER A 42 -8.57 -10.05 -8.20
N ARG A 43 -7.74 -10.73 -9.00
CA ARG A 43 -7.44 -12.15 -8.82
C ARG A 43 -6.35 -12.35 -7.75
N LYS A 44 -6.82 -12.39 -6.49
CA LYS A 44 -6.12 -12.63 -5.21
C LYS A 44 -5.13 -13.80 -5.08
N THR A 45 -4.57 -14.40 -6.14
CA THR A 45 -3.98 -15.74 -6.02
C THR A 45 -2.49 -15.81 -5.69
N ASN A 46 -1.61 -14.82 -5.94
CA ASN A 46 -0.15 -15.02 -5.74
C ASN A 46 0.66 -13.77 -5.31
N PHE A 47 0.13 -12.93 -4.42
CA PHE A 47 0.83 -11.70 -4.00
C PHE A 47 2.02 -11.94 -3.05
N SER A 48 2.13 -13.12 -2.43
CA SER A 48 3.19 -13.43 -1.47
C SER A 48 4.55 -13.76 -2.10
N THR A 49 4.58 -14.06 -3.39
CA THR A 49 5.74 -14.65 -4.07
C THR A 49 6.29 -13.75 -5.18
N GLN A 50 5.46 -12.86 -5.74
CA GLN A 50 5.87 -11.89 -6.75
C GLN A 50 6.38 -10.63 -6.04
N GLU A 51 7.68 -10.59 -5.81
CA GLU A 51 8.41 -9.61 -5.00
C GLU A 51 8.06 -8.14 -5.26
N THR A 52 8.22 -7.35 -4.22
CA THR A 52 8.00 -5.90 -4.09
C THR A 52 8.43 -5.02 -5.27
N LEU A 53 9.36 -5.49 -6.12
CA LEU A 53 9.83 -4.80 -7.34
C LEU A 53 8.74 -4.66 -8.40
N ASN A 54 7.90 -5.69 -8.60
CA ASN A 54 6.79 -5.60 -9.56
C ASN A 54 5.66 -4.69 -9.06
N MET A 55 5.61 -4.39 -7.75
CA MET A 55 4.55 -3.55 -7.17
C MET A 55 4.89 -2.07 -7.27
N GLU A 56 6.16 -1.72 -7.06
CA GLU A 56 6.63 -0.35 -7.28
C GLU A 56 6.48 0.05 -8.75
N GLU A 57 6.84 -0.85 -9.67
CA GLU A 57 6.61 -0.65 -11.11
C GLU A 57 5.11 -0.50 -11.43
N GLN A 58 4.26 -1.39 -10.91
CA GLN A 58 2.81 -1.30 -11.12
C GLN A 58 2.21 -0.02 -10.54
N TRP A 59 2.63 0.40 -9.35
CA TRP A 59 2.21 1.66 -8.75
C TRP A 59 2.63 2.84 -9.60
N SER A 60 3.91 2.89 -10.00
CA SER A 60 4.43 3.97 -10.83
C SER A 60 3.60 4.13 -12.11
N ALA A 61 3.21 3.01 -12.75
CA ALA A 61 2.40 3.03 -13.95
C ALA A 61 0.96 3.51 -13.71
N ILE A 62 0.32 3.10 -12.62
CA ILE A 62 -1.02 3.59 -12.24
C ILE A 62 -0.98 5.09 -11.96
N GLN A 63 0.08 5.57 -11.30
CA GLN A 63 0.27 6.99 -11.03
C GLN A 63 0.49 7.78 -12.33
N LEU A 64 1.25 7.23 -13.29
CA LEU A 64 1.43 7.83 -14.62
C LEU A 64 0.10 7.93 -15.36
N ILE A 65 -0.72 6.88 -15.36
CA ILE A 65 -2.08 6.88 -15.95
C ILE A 65 -2.93 7.96 -15.29
N ARG A 66 -3.02 7.98 -13.96
CA ARG A 66 -3.80 8.97 -13.20
C ARG A 66 -3.38 10.41 -13.50
N SER A 67 -2.07 10.68 -13.51
CA SER A 67 -1.54 12.02 -13.81
C SER A 67 -1.85 12.43 -15.25
N SER A 68 -1.80 11.47 -16.18
CA SER A 68 -2.16 11.68 -17.58
C SER A 68 -3.64 11.99 -17.74
N LEU A 69 -4.54 11.20 -17.13
CA LEU A 69 -5.98 11.48 -17.13
C LEU A 69 -6.30 12.86 -16.55
N SER A 70 -5.62 13.25 -15.46
CA SER A 70 -5.80 14.58 -14.88
C SER A 70 -5.43 15.68 -15.87
N ARG A 71 -4.34 15.49 -16.62
CA ARG A 71 -3.90 16.41 -17.66
C ARG A 71 -4.91 16.50 -18.80
N TYR A 72 -5.46 15.37 -19.26
CA TYR A 72 -6.46 15.35 -20.33
C TYR A 72 -7.77 16.00 -19.91
N ILE A 73 -8.24 15.74 -18.69
CA ILE A 73 -9.41 16.43 -18.11
C ILE A 73 -9.18 17.94 -18.11
N GLN A 74 -7.99 18.38 -17.68
CA GLN A 74 -7.67 19.80 -17.67
C GLN A 74 -7.63 20.40 -19.07
N ASN A 75 -7.01 19.73 -20.04
CA ASN A 75 -6.99 20.18 -21.44
C ASN A 75 -8.41 20.31 -22.02
N VAL A 76 -9.26 19.30 -21.82
CA VAL A 76 -10.66 19.33 -22.27
C VAL A 76 -11.42 20.46 -21.56
N SER A 77 -11.23 20.63 -20.25
CA SER A 77 -11.88 21.71 -19.50
C SER A 77 -11.48 23.10 -20.01
N LEU A 78 -10.20 23.30 -20.36
CA LEU A 78 -9.72 24.57 -20.94
C LEU A 78 -10.36 24.82 -22.30
N THR A 79 -10.46 23.79 -23.15
CA THR A 79 -11.14 23.92 -24.45
C THR A 79 -12.63 24.22 -24.29
N MET A 80 -13.30 23.62 -23.31
CA MET A 80 -14.71 23.92 -23.00
C MET A 80 -14.88 25.37 -22.56
N VAL A 81 -13.99 25.89 -21.70
CA VAL A 81 -14.01 27.31 -21.28
C VAL A 81 -13.79 28.24 -22.47
N GLN A 82 -12.82 27.94 -23.34
CA GLN A 82 -12.52 28.75 -24.53
C GLN A 82 -13.70 28.81 -25.50
N LEU A 83 -14.40 27.68 -25.69
CA LEU A 83 -15.57 27.57 -26.55
C LEU A 83 -16.87 28.02 -25.86
N ARG A 84 -16.81 28.47 -24.59
CA ARG A 84 -17.96 28.80 -23.73
C ARG A 84 -18.99 27.68 -23.61
N ILE A 85 -18.51 26.44 -23.60
CA ILE A 85 -19.33 25.25 -23.38
C ILE A 85 -19.57 25.11 -21.87
N PRO A 86 -20.83 24.99 -21.40
CA PRO A 86 -21.13 24.71 -20.01
C PRO A 86 -20.68 23.30 -19.62
N PHE A 87 -20.28 23.14 -18.36
CA PHE A 87 -19.88 21.86 -17.78
C PHE A 87 -21.06 20.99 -17.36
N GLU A 88 -22.28 21.53 -17.38
CA GLU A 88 -23.53 20.85 -17.07
C GLU A 88 -23.84 19.66 -17.99
N ASP A 89 -24.61 18.71 -17.46
CA ASP A 89 -25.03 17.49 -18.14
C ASP A 89 -25.75 17.78 -19.47
N PRO A 90 -25.64 16.88 -20.47
CA PRO A 90 -26.23 17.04 -21.81
C PRO A 90 -27.77 17.09 -21.84
N GLY A 91 -28.43 17.10 -20.67
CA GLY A 91 -29.87 17.18 -20.48
C GLY A 91 -30.43 18.55 -20.04
N SER A 92 -29.59 19.53 -19.66
CA SER A 92 -30.10 20.86 -19.30
C SER A 92 -30.51 21.61 -20.57
N THR A 93 -31.81 21.58 -20.84
CA THR A 93 -32.44 22.09 -22.05
C THR A 93 -32.49 23.61 -22.03
N ASP A 94 -31.41 24.27 -22.47
CA ASP A 94 -31.53 25.58 -23.11
C ASP A 94 -31.20 25.39 -24.60
N PRO A 95 -32.16 25.63 -25.52
CA PRO A 95 -31.92 25.42 -26.94
C PRO A 95 -30.83 26.39 -27.40
N ALA A 96 -29.66 25.85 -27.71
CA ALA A 96 -28.59 26.62 -28.32
C ALA A 96 -29.12 27.31 -29.60
N PRO A 97 -28.67 28.53 -29.94
CA PRO A 97 -29.16 29.30 -31.09
C PRO A 97 -28.99 28.59 -32.45
N ASN A 98 -28.20 27.51 -32.50
CA ASN A 98 -27.83 26.76 -33.68
C ASN A 98 -27.70 25.25 -33.36
N PRO A 99 -28.34 24.35 -34.12
CA PRO A 99 -28.29 22.90 -33.85
C PRO A 99 -26.89 22.29 -33.98
N LEU A 100 -26.02 22.89 -34.79
CA LEU A 100 -24.62 22.48 -34.97
C LEU A 100 -23.76 22.69 -33.71
N SER A 101 -23.97 23.77 -32.96
CA SER A 101 -23.21 24.01 -31.72
C SER A 101 -23.63 23.04 -30.62
N SER A 102 -24.92 22.67 -30.60
CA SER A 102 -25.48 21.70 -29.66
C SER A 102 -24.85 20.31 -29.79
N GLU A 103 -24.61 19.81 -31.01
CA GLU A 103 -23.96 18.50 -31.23
C GLU A 103 -22.54 18.48 -30.65
N PHE A 104 -21.72 19.49 -30.98
CA PHE A 104 -20.35 19.57 -30.47
C PHE A 104 -20.30 19.77 -28.96
N GLN A 105 -21.21 20.56 -28.42
CA GLN A 105 -21.33 20.81 -26.99
C GLN A 105 -21.59 19.51 -26.23
N GLN A 106 -22.50 18.67 -26.73
CA GLN A 106 -22.82 17.36 -26.16
C GLN A 106 -21.63 16.39 -26.24
N ASP A 107 -20.91 16.36 -27.36
CA ASP A 107 -19.74 15.50 -27.54
C ASP A 107 -18.62 15.83 -26.51
N PHE A 108 -18.30 17.12 -26.32
CA PHE A 108 -17.30 17.54 -25.34
C PHE A 108 -17.73 17.29 -23.90
N GLN A 109 -19.01 17.49 -23.58
CA GLN A 109 -19.57 17.17 -22.26
C GLN A 109 -19.48 15.67 -21.96
N TYR A 110 -19.85 14.83 -22.92
CA TYR A 110 -19.73 13.37 -22.81
C TYR A 110 -18.27 12.94 -22.60
N ILE A 111 -17.35 13.50 -23.38
CA ILE A 111 -15.91 13.24 -23.26
C ILE A 111 -15.40 13.63 -21.87
N TYR A 112 -15.77 14.82 -21.40
CA TYR A 112 -15.37 15.29 -20.08
C TYR A 112 -15.89 14.38 -18.96
N MET A 113 -17.16 13.96 -19.03
CA MET A 113 -17.76 13.03 -18.06
C MET A 113 -17.03 11.69 -18.06
N GLN A 114 -16.78 11.10 -19.24
CA GLN A 114 -16.13 9.79 -19.34
C GLN A 114 -14.69 9.81 -18.84
N LEU A 115 -13.92 10.87 -19.13
CA LEU A 115 -12.58 11.06 -18.57
C LEU A 115 -12.61 11.13 -17.03
N ARG A 116 -13.63 11.79 -16.43
CA ARG A 116 -13.79 11.84 -14.97
C ARG A 116 -14.14 10.49 -14.37
N VAL A 117 -15.02 9.72 -15.02
CA VAL A 117 -15.34 8.35 -14.60
C VAL A 117 -14.08 7.48 -14.63
N LEU A 118 -13.30 7.56 -15.71
CA LEU A 118 -12.07 6.79 -15.86
C LEU A 118 -11.01 7.19 -14.83
N LYS A 119 -10.88 8.49 -14.52
CA LYS A 119 -10.01 8.99 -13.44
C LYS A 119 -10.43 8.42 -12.08
N THR A 120 -11.73 8.43 -11.79
CA THR A 120 -12.27 7.91 -10.53
C THR A 120 -11.96 6.42 -10.37
N ARG A 121 -12.10 5.64 -11.45
CA ARG A 121 -11.69 4.22 -11.46
C ARG A 121 -10.19 4.04 -11.20
N ALA A 122 -9.35 4.85 -11.82
CA ALA A 122 -7.91 4.83 -11.58
C ALA A 122 -7.55 5.22 -10.13
N ASP A 123 -8.28 6.18 -9.53
CA ASP A 123 -8.11 6.59 -8.14
C ASP A 123 -8.46 5.45 -7.16
N LEU A 124 -9.57 4.74 -7.41
CA LEU A 124 -9.97 3.56 -6.62
C LEU A 124 -8.92 2.43 -6.69
N LEU A 125 -8.39 2.17 -7.89
CA LEU A 125 -7.30 1.20 -8.06
C LEU A 125 -6.04 1.62 -7.27
N ASN A 126 -5.67 2.89 -7.31
CA ASN A 126 -4.54 3.41 -6.56
C ASN A 126 -4.73 3.28 -5.04
N GLU A 127 -5.94 3.54 -4.53
CA GLU A 127 -6.26 3.36 -3.10
C GLU A 127 -6.11 1.89 -2.69
N SER A 128 -6.67 0.97 -3.47
CA SER A 128 -6.54 -0.47 -3.22
C SER A 128 -5.08 -0.94 -3.21
N LEU A 129 -4.27 -0.44 -4.15
CA LEU A 129 -2.85 -0.76 -4.24
C LEU A 129 -2.08 -0.18 -3.06
N THR A 130 -2.39 1.05 -2.64
CA THR A 130 -1.79 1.68 -1.46
C THR A 130 -2.07 0.84 -0.21
N GLY A 131 -3.31 0.39 -0.01
CA GLY A 131 -3.68 -0.52 1.08
C GLY A 131 -2.88 -1.82 1.06
N LEU A 132 -2.68 -2.42 -0.12
CA LEU A 132 -1.87 -3.63 -0.29
C LEU A 132 -0.39 -3.39 0.04
N THR A 133 0.20 -2.28 -0.43
CA THR A 133 1.59 -1.92 -0.11
C THR A 133 1.79 -1.72 1.39
N GLY A 134 0.82 -1.10 2.09
CA GLY A 134 0.83 -0.97 3.55
C GLY A 134 0.83 -2.32 4.27
N ILE A 135 -0.01 -3.26 3.82
CA ILE A 135 -0.06 -4.62 4.39
C ILE A 135 1.28 -5.35 4.19
N LEU A 136 1.89 -5.21 3.02
CA LEU A 136 3.19 -5.84 2.73
C LEU A 136 4.32 -5.22 3.53
N GLY A 137 4.33 -3.88 3.67
CA GLY A 137 5.25 -3.17 4.55
C GLY A 137 5.15 -3.67 5.98
N ASN A 138 3.93 -3.82 6.51
CA ASN A 138 3.70 -4.38 7.85
C ASN A 138 4.19 -5.82 7.96
N LYS A 139 3.90 -6.68 6.98
CA LYS A 139 4.41 -8.07 6.97
C LYS A 139 5.93 -8.13 6.96
N ARG A 140 6.58 -7.25 6.18
CA ARG A 140 8.04 -7.14 6.14
C ARG A 140 8.59 -6.70 7.50
N SER A 141 8.02 -5.66 8.10
CA SER A 141 8.39 -5.19 9.44
C SER A 141 8.23 -6.28 10.50
N ILE A 142 7.12 -7.04 10.47
CA ILE A 142 6.91 -8.18 11.37
C ILE A 142 7.97 -9.27 11.16
N ARG A 143 8.33 -9.57 9.90
CA ARG A 143 9.37 -10.55 9.59
C ARG A 143 10.74 -10.08 10.09
N GLU A 144 11.09 -8.82 9.87
CA GLU A 144 12.33 -8.22 10.35
C GLU A 144 12.38 -8.24 11.89
N ALA A 145 11.29 -7.86 12.57
CA ALA A 145 11.17 -7.94 14.01
C ALA A 145 11.33 -9.38 14.53
N LYS A 146 10.76 -10.37 13.85
CA LYS A 146 10.93 -11.79 14.21
C LYS A 146 12.40 -12.23 14.10
N THR A 147 13.10 -11.81 13.05
CA THR A 147 14.54 -12.08 12.90
C THR A 147 15.34 -11.49 14.05
N VAL A 148 15.07 -10.22 14.41
CA VAL A 148 15.72 -9.55 15.55
C VAL A 148 15.42 -10.25 16.86
N LYS A 149 14.17 -10.70 17.09
CA LYS A 149 13.79 -11.49 18.27
C LYS A 149 14.57 -12.79 18.35
N THR A 150 14.70 -13.53 17.25
CA THR A 150 15.50 -14.77 17.22
C THR A 150 16.96 -14.51 17.57
N LEU A 151 17.57 -13.46 16.99
CA LEU A 151 18.96 -13.09 17.29
C LEU A 151 19.14 -12.71 18.77
N THR A 152 18.22 -11.94 19.33
CA THR A 152 18.26 -11.52 20.73
C THR A 152 18.14 -12.72 21.67
N LEU A 153 17.28 -13.68 21.35
CA LEU A 153 17.14 -14.92 22.13
C LEU A 153 18.45 -15.71 22.14
N VAL A 154 19.11 -15.86 20.99
CA VAL A 154 20.41 -16.54 20.90
C VAL A 154 21.48 -15.82 21.73
N ALA A 155 21.54 -14.49 21.64
CA ALA A 155 22.46 -13.68 22.43
C ALA A 155 22.20 -13.84 23.94
N LEU A 156 20.95 -13.86 24.36
CA LEU A 156 20.53 -13.99 25.75
C LEU A 156 20.93 -15.34 26.38
N ILE A 157 21.04 -16.40 25.56
CA ILE A 157 21.57 -17.70 26.02
C ILE A 157 23.10 -17.66 26.11
N PHE A 158 23.77 -17.02 25.14
CA PHE A 158 25.23 -17.02 25.07
C PHE A 158 25.90 -16.17 26.16
N ILE A 159 25.28 -15.05 26.56
CA ILE A 159 25.78 -14.14 27.61
C ILE A 159 26.02 -14.86 28.95
N PRO A 160 25.02 -15.50 29.60
CA PRO A 160 25.20 -16.19 30.87
C PRO A 160 26.15 -17.40 30.75
N LEU A 161 26.12 -18.13 29.64
CA LEU A 161 27.04 -19.25 29.39
C LEU A 161 28.50 -18.78 29.28
N SER A 162 28.74 -17.66 28.60
CA SER A 162 30.07 -17.07 28.48
C SER A 162 30.56 -16.55 29.81
N PHE A 163 29.67 -15.93 30.60
CA PHE A 163 29.99 -15.46 31.94
C PHE A 163 30.36 -16.60 32.88
N THR A 164 29.59 -17.69 32.92
CA THR A 164 29.93 -18.85 33.76
C THR A 164 31.22 -19.50 33.30
N SER A 165 31.46 -19.62 31.98
CA SER A 165 32.73 -20.13 31.46
C SER A 165 33.92 -19.27 31.90
N ALA A 166 33.81 -17.94 31.79
CA ALA A 166 34.86 -17.01 32.23
C ALA A 166 35.08 -17.09 33.75
N LEU A 167 34.02 -17.16 34.55
CA LEU A 167 34.08 -17.23 36.01
C LEU A 167 34.77 -18.51 36.48
N PHE A 168 34.38 -19.67 35.94
CA PHE A 168 34.97 -20.97 36.32
C PHE A 168 36.38 -21.17 35.75
N SER A 169 36.74 -20.48 34.66
CA SER A 169 38.10 -20.48 34.10
C SER A 169 39.14 -19.85 35.05
N MET A 170 38.72 -19.06 36.04
CA MET A 170 39.63 -18.47 37.03
C MET A 170 40.04 -19.44 38.15
N SER A 171 39.43 -20.61 38.25
CA SER A 171 39.56 -21.52 39.40
C SER A 171 39.95 -22.93 38.99
N ASP A 172 41.08 -23.43 39.50
CA ASP A 172 41.66 -24.73 39.12
C ASP A 172 40.84 -25.97 39.51
N GLU A 173 39.83 -25.80 40.36
CA GLU A 173 38.97 -26.87 40.88
C GLU A 173 37.83 -27.26 39.92
N PHE A 174 37.45 -26.38 39.00
CA PHE A 174 36.29 -26.55 38.13
C PHE A 174 36.66 -26.88 36.67
N LEU A 175 37.93 -27.20 36.41
CA LEU A 175 38.39 -27.61 35.08
C LEU A 175 37.83 -28.98 34.66
N PRO A 176 37.69 -29.23 33.33
CA PRO A 176 37.28 -30.52 32.82
C PRO A 176 38.26 -31.62 33.26
N GLY A 177 37.74 -32.67 33.90
CA GLY A 177 38.52 -33.79 34.45
C GLY A 177 38.64 -33.82 35.98
N ARG A 178 38.05 -32.85 36.70
CA ARG A 178 37.99 -32.80 38.17
C ARG A 178 36.58 -33.16 38.67
N GLU A 179 36.46 -33.59 39.94
CA GLU A 179 35.19 -34.03 40.54
C GLU A 179 34.07 -32.97 40.47
N SER A 180 34.42 -31.68 40.52
CA SER A 180 33.47 -30.56 40.55
C SER A 180 32.99 -30.06 39.19
N PHE A 181 33.32 -30.73 38.08
CA PHE A 181 32.90 -30.29 36.73
C PHE A 181 31.38 -30.18 36.55
N TRP A 182 30.61 -30.99 37.28
CA TRP A 182 29.14 -30.98 37.21
C TRP A 182 28.52 -29.66 37.70
N VAL A 183 29.23 -28.91 38.56
CA VAL A 183 28.78 -27.61 39.09
C VAL A 183 28.57 -26.58 37.98
N PHE A 184 29.31 -26.68 36.86
CA PHE A 184 29.11 -25.83 35.69
C PHE A 184 27.67 -25.91 35.17
N TRP A 185 27.13 -27.12 34.99
CA TRP A 185 25.77 -27.33 34.50
C TRP A 185 24.72 -26.90 35.52
N VAL A 186 24.97 -27.16 36.80
CA VAL A 186 24.06 -26.80 37.89
C VAL A 186 23.91 -25.29 38.04
N VAL A 187 24.94 -24.51 37.75
CA VAL A 187 24.90 -23.05 37.86
C VAL A 187 24.47 -22.38 36.55
N SER A 188 24.98 -22.85 35.41
CA SER A 188 24.71 -22.22 34.11
C SER A 188 23.28 -22.41 33.62
N LEU A 189 22.71 -23.60 33.79
CA LEU A 189 21.34 -23.91 33.34
C LEU A 189 20.27 -23.03 34.05
N PRO A 190 20.23 -22.93 35.39
CA PRO A 190 19.27 -22.05 36.06
C PRO A 190 19.54 -20.58 35.79
N LEU A 191 20.80 -20.17 35.57
CA LEU A 191 21.12 -18.79 35.20
C LEU A 191 20.52 -18.43 33.84
N VAL A 192 20.67 -19.31 32.83
CA VAL A 192 20.03 -19.12 31.51
C VAL A 192 18.50 -19.06 31.64
N ILE A 193 17.91 -19.97 32.43
CA ILE A 193 16.46 -19.99 32.69
C ILE A 193 16.01 -18.70 33.39
N ALA A 194 16.76 -18.21 34.38
CA ALA A 194 16.44 -16.99 35.11
C ALA A 194 16.49 -15.75 34.19
N VAL A 195 17.49 -15.67 33.32
CA VAL A 195 17.61 -14.57 32.36
C VAL A 195 16.49 -14.63 31.30
N LEU A 196 16.14 -15.82 30.79
CA LEU A 196 14.99 -15.99 29.89
C LEU A 196 13.66 -15.69 30.58
N ALA A 197 13.49 -16.11 31.83
CA ALA A 197 12.31 -15.80 32.63
C ALA A 197 12.18 -14.29 32.85
N LEU A 198 13.28 -13.60 33.18
CA LEU A 198 13.30 -12.15 33.29
C LEU A 198 12.93 -11.48 31.96
N ALA A 199 13.51 -11.91 30.84
CA ALA A 199 13.19 -11.37 29.52
C ALA A 199 11.71 -11.56 29.15
N THR A 200 11.14 -12.75 29.41
CA THR A 200 9.72 -13.02 29.16
C THR A 200 8.80 -12.22 30.09
N ILE A 201 9.18 -12.01 31.35
CA ILE A 201 8.45 -11.14 32.29
C ILE A 201 8.46 -9.69 31.82
N LEU A 202 9.61 -9.20 31.34
CA LEU A 202 9.74 -7.85 30.80
C LEU A 202 8.92 -7.68 29.51
N ASP A 203 8.94 -8.66 28.61
CA ASP A 203 8.11 -8.67 27.40
C ASP A 203 6.61 -8.68 27.75
N PHE A 204 6.19 -9.42 28.78
CA PHE A 204 4.78 -9.45 29.23
C PHE A 204 4.35 -8.18 29.95
N GLY A 205 5.29 -7.47 30.58
CA GLY A 205 5.06 -6.22 31.29
C GLY A 205 4.97 -5.00 30.37
N TYR A 206 5.50 -5.12 29.15
CA TYR A 206 5.46 -4.08 28.13
C TYR A 206 4.14 -4.17 27.35
N ASP A 207 3.08 -3.57 27.90
CA ASP A 207 1.80 -3.40 27.20
C ASP A 207 2.00 -2.55 25.93
N ASP A 208 1.27 -2.82 24.85
CA ASP A 208 1.35 -2.12 23.55
C ASP A 208 1.11 -0.59 23.68
N ASN A 209 0.63 -0.15 24.84
CA ASN A 209 0.34 1.23 25.22
C ASN A 209 1.46 1.91 26.05
N GLY A 210 2.60 1.25 26.30
CA GLY A 210 3.74 1.80 27.05
C GLY A 210 3.49 1.99 28.55
N THR A 211 2.47 1.34 29.14
CA THR A 211 2.18 1.42 30.57
C THR A 211 2.62 0.16 31.32
N TRP A 212 3.52 0.32 32.30
CA TRP A 212 3.95 -0.76 33.17
C TRP A 212 2.81 -1.18 34.11
N ARG A 213 2.13 -2.29 33.82
CA ARG A 213 1.10 -2.86 34.70
C ARG A 213 1.54 -4.22 35.25
N PRO A 214 2.15 -4.27 36.45
CA PRO A 214 2.57 -5.54 37.07
C PRO A 214 1.40 -6.45 37.53
N LYS A 215 0.14 -6.05 37.35
CA LYS A 215 -1.04 -6.75 37.89
C LYS A 215 -1.64 -7.83 36.98
N THR A 216 -1.16 -8.01 35.75
CA THR A 216 -1.73 -8.96 34.78
C THR A 216 -1.48 -10.44 35.16
N TYR A 217 -0.44 -10.75 35.93
CA TYR A 217 -0.13 -12.13 36.33
C TYR A 217 -1.15 -12.72 37.33
N LEU A 218 -1.69 -11.88 38.22
CA LEU A 218 -2.68 -12.30 39.21
C LEU A 218 -4.06 -12.60 38.62
N SER A 219 -4.44 -11.96 37.50
CA SER A 219 -5.72 -12.23 36.83
C SER A 219 -5.70 -13.55 36.05
N ILE A 220 -4.60 -13.87 35.36
CA ILE A 220 -4.49 -15.10 34.54
C ILE A 220 -4.45 -16.36 35.43
N LEU A 221 -3.78 -16.30 36.59
CA LEU A 221 -3.79 -17.42 37.54
C LEU A 221 -5.16 -17.60 38.22
N LYS A 222 -5.89 -16.51 38.46
CA LYS A 222 -7.24 -16.56 39.05
C LYS A 222 -8.27 -17.17 38.11
N GLU A 223 -8.16 -16.93 36.80
CA GLU A 223 -9.01 -17.58 35.79
C GLU A 223 -8.75 -19.08 35.67
N LYS A 224 -7.49 -19.52 35.69
CA LYS A 224 -7.15 -20.96 35.65
C LYS A 224 -7.57 -21.73 36.90
N CYS A 225 -7.69 -21.08 38.05
CA CYS A 225 -8.18 -21.70 39.28
C CYS A 225 -9.71 -21.79 39.40
N CYS A 226 -10.48 -21.01 38.62
CA CYS A 226 -11.95 -21.02 38.67
C CYS A 226 -12.61 -21.89 37.60
N SER A 227 -11.84 -22.51 36.71
CA SER A 227 -12.35 -23.40 35.66
C SER A 227 -11.98 -24.88 35.85
N GLY A 228 -11.50 -25.24 37.06
CA GLY A 228 -11.22 -26.61 37.49
C GLY A 228 -12.17 -27.05 38.61
#